data_AF-A0A961VAD0-F1
#
_entry.id   AF-A0A961VAD0-F1
#
_cell.length_a   1.000
_cell.length_b   1.000
_cell.length_c   1.000
_cell.angle_alpha   90.00
_cell.angle_beta   90.00
_cell.angle_gamma   90.00
#
_symmetry.space_group_name_H-M   'P 1'
#
loop_
_entity.id
_entity.type
_entity.pdbx_description
1 polymer ?
#
loop_
_entity_poly.entity_id
_entity_poly.type
_entity_poly.pdbx_seq_one_letter_code
_entity_poly.pdbx_strand_id
1 'polypeptide(L)' 'DWMRKDLGICLEQANAVGAALPVTALVDQFYKQVQGQGGNRYDTSSLIKLLR' A
#
# COMPACT_ATOMS: atom_id res chain seq x y z
N ASP A 1 6.19 -4.95 -4.56
CA ASP A 1 5.18 -6.04 -4.63
C ASP A 1 4.78 -6.61 -3.29
N TRP A 2 5.73 -7.07 -2.47
CA TRP A 2 5.44 -7.73 -1.18
C TRP A 2 4.58 -6.89 -0.23
N MET A 3 4.89 -5.59 -0.04
CA MET A 3 4.07 -4.72 0.82
C MET A 3 2.62 -4.52 0.33
N ARG A 4 2.39 -4.37 -0.99
CA ARG A 4 1.01 -4.25 -1.50
C ARG A 4 0.24 -5.55 -1.39
N LYS A 5 0.92 -6.70 -1.54
CA LYS A 5 0.29 -8.00 -1.29
C LYS A 5 -0.23 -8.07 0.14
N ASP A 6 0.59 -7.72 1.13
CA ASP A 6 0.20 -7.76 2.53
C ASP A 6 -0.93 -6.77 2.85
N LEU A 7 -0.87 -5.56 2.29
CA LEU A 7 -1.95 -4.58 2.40
C LEU A 7 -3.25 -5.07 1.75
N GLY A 8 -3.17 -5.77 0.62
CA GLY A 8 -4.31 -6.41 -0.04
C GLY A 8 -5.00 -7.42 0.87
N ILE A 9 -4.23 -8.29 1.53
CA ILE A 9 -4.75 -9.25 2.51
C ILE A 9 -5.43 -8.54 3.68
N CYS A 10 -4.84 -7.47 4.20
CA CYS A 10 -5.46 -6.68 5.27
C CYS A 10 -6.79 -6.04 4.83
N LEU A 11 -6.85 -5.50 3.62
CA LEU A 11 -8.05 -4.85 3.09
C LEU A 11 -9.16 -5.86 2.78
N GLU A 12 -8.82 -7.04 2.24
CA GLU A 12 -9.78 -8.13 2.03
C GLU A 12 -10.38 -8.61 3.35
N GLN A 13 -9.53 -8.81 4.37
CA GLN A 13 -10.01 -9.21 5.69
C GLN A 13 -10.87 -8.13 6.35
N ALA A 14 -10.49 -6.86 6.21
CA ALA A 14 -11.26 -5.74 6.71
C ALA A 14 -12.66 -5.69 6.07
N ASN A 15 -12.74 -5.92 4.76
CA ASN A 15 -14.01 -6.02 4.04
C ASN A 15 -14.87 -7.19 4.55
N ALA A 16 -14.26 -8.35 4.83
CA ALA A 16 -14.96 -9.52 5.35
C ALA A 16 -15.57 -9.31 6.75
N VAL A 17 -14.91 -8.50 7.60
CA VAL A 17 -15.40 -8.20 8.97
C VAL A 17 -16.15 -6.87 9.08
N GLY A 18 -16.32 -6.14 7.97
CA GLY A 18 -16.96 -4.82 7.96
C GLY A 18 -16.14 -3.71 8.64
N ALA A 19 -14.83 -3.88 8.77
CA ALA A 19 -13.93 -2.87 9.34
C ALA A 19 -13.48 -1.86 8.27
N ALA A 20 -13.61 -0.57 8.57
CA ALA A 20 -13.09 0.48 7.70
C ALA A 20 -11.59 0.71 7.96
N LEU A 21 -10.76 0.55 6.93
CA LEU A 21 -9.32 0.84 6.97
C LEU A 21 -8.92 1.94 5.98
N PRO A 22 -9.42 3.18 6.13
CA PRO A 22 -9.21 4.25 5.16
C PRO A 22 -7.73 4.64 5.01
N VAL A 23 -6.96 4.62 6.10
CA VAL A 23 -5.52 4.91 6.07
C VAL A 23 -4.75 3.82 5.35
N THR A 24 -5.08 2.55 5.58
CA THR A 24 -4.46 1.41 4.88
C THR A 24 -4.71 1.49 3.37
N ALA A 25 -5.94 1.85 2.97
CA ALA A 25 -6.28 2.04 1.56
C ALA A 25 -5.50 3.21 0.93
N LEU A 26 -5.32 4.32 1.65
CA LEU A 26 -4.48 5.43 1.20
C LEU A 26 -3.02 5.02 1.02
N VAL A 27 -2.47 4.26 1.97
CA VAL A 27 -1.10 3.75 1.88
C VAL A 27 -0.92 2.80 0.70
N ASP A 28 -1.90 1.93 0.41
CA ASP A 28 -1.87 1.09 -0.80
C ASP A 28 -1.80 1.93 -2.10
N GLN A 29 -2.56 3.03 -2.15
CA GLN A 29 -2.51 3.96 -3.29
C GLN A 29 -1.14 4.62 -3.44
N PHE A 30 -0.47 4.97 -2.34
CA PHE A 30 0.90 5.49 -2.39
C PHE A 30 1.89 4.43 -2.89
N TYR A 31 1.79 3.19 -2.43
CA TYR A 31 2.61 2.12 -2.98
C TYR A 31 2.35 1.89 -4.47
N LYS A 32 1.10 2.02 -4.94
CA LYS A 32 0.76 1.96 -6.38
C LYS A 32 1.51 3.02 -7.17
N GLN A 33 1.60 4.24 -6.65
CA GLN A 33 2.34 5.33 -7.29
C GLN A 33 3.85 5.03 -7.34
N VAL A 34 4.44 4.54 -6.24
CA VAL A 34 5.86 4.14 -6.19
C VAL A 34 6.16 3.02 -7.20
N GLN A 35 5.26 2.04 -7.34
CA GLN A 35 5.37 1.00 -8.36
C GLN A 35 5.34 1.57 -9.78
N GLY A 36 4.44 2.53 -10.04
CA GLY A 36 4.36 3.24 -11.31
C GLY A 36 5.64 4.01 -11.66
N GLN A 37 6.40 4.45 -10.66
CA GLN A 37 7.72 5.09 -10.82
C GLN A 37 8.88 4.07 -10.94
N GLY A 38 8.60 2.77 -11.12
CA GLY A 38 9.63 1.72 -11.22
C GLY A 38 10.13 1.17 -9.88
N GLY A 39 9.50 1.54 -8.76
CA GLY A 39 9.89 1.16 -7.41
C GLY A 39 9.40 -0.20 -6.91
N ASN A 40 9.13 -1.16 -7.80
CA ASN A 40 8.48 -2.44 -7.47
C ASN A 40 9.19 -3.26 -6.37
N ARG A 41 10.51 -3.06 -6.19
CA ARG A 41 11.33 -3.74 -5.19
C ARG A 41 11.77 -2.85 -4.02
N TYR A 42 11.25 -1.64 -3.91
CA TYR A 42 11.63 -0.78 -2.79
C TYR A 42 10.90 -1.17 -1.50
N ASP A 43 11.57 -0.96 -0.37
CA ASP A 43 11.01 -1.15 0.96
C ASP A 43 10.11 0.02 1.37
N THR A 44 9.51 -0.04 2.56
CA THR A 44 8.58 0.97 3.10
C THR A 44 9.15 2.38 3.15
N SER A 45 10.47 2.54 3.28
CA SER A 45 11.11 3.86 3.21
C SER A 45 10.88 4.57 1.87
N SER A 46 10.57 3.84 0.80
CA SER A 46 10.29 4.43 -0.51
C SER A 46 9.07 5.33 -0.58
N LEU A 47 8.15 5.24 0.39
CA LEU A 47 7.06 6.20 0.51
C LEU A 47 7.58 7.64 0.69
N ILE A 48 8.79 7.83 1.23
CA ILE A 48 9.42 9.16 1.33
C ILE A 48 9.71 9.79 -0.04
N LYS A 49 9.80 8.98 -1.10
CA LYS A 49 10.01 9.48 -2.47
C LYS A 49 8.79 10.24 -2.99
N LEU A 50 7.61 10.05 -2.41
CA LEU A 50 6.40 10.81 -2.76
C LEU A 50 6.35 12.20 -2.09
N LEU A 51 7.24 12.47 -1.14
CA LEU A 51 7.34 13.74 -0.41
C LEU A 51 8.49 14.63 -0.93
N ARG A 52 9.21 14.18 -1.97
CA ARG A 52 10.38 14.84 -2.54
C ARG A 52 10.12 15.32 -3.95
#